data_AF-A0A4P5YTF5-F1
#
_entry.id   AF-A0A4P5YTF5-F1
#
_cell.length_a   1.000
_cell.length_b   1.000
_cell.length_c   1.000
_cell.angle_alpha   90.00
_cell.angle_beta   90.00
_cell.angle_gamma   90.00
#
_symmetry.space_group_name_H-M   'P 1'
#
loop_
_entity.id
_entity.type
_entity.pdbx_description
1 polymer ?
#
loop_
_entity_poly.entity_id
_entity_poly.type
_entity_poly.pdbx_seq_one_letter_code
_entity_poly.pdbx_strand_id
1 'polypeptide(L)'
;MHVLSQFGIVLLFLLFAGGAEAQTIKRAGRVQWSNGETVEGLISLSPGMQLKMHINGDQIRTLSLDRVREIRFAPETEELERKWRFAEAGQTRKEFFGKPYPIRSLTTTLILPTNEKIVGHLYTTVMYIEGKTQNSKVILLAKQKGKEGETMESLLYPSQIVFTDAAVDTEETIRFRLRSPLPEPGAITAVTWGALMTFDAKKTDKPDEFTMPSPLGNGVFFAQHSGNKITVGWPKAVDEKLLALVRTNMTYTEDFYDDRQVLAVYLDEPKSDVYSVTMMWRKGATTGEGAKTQPWRLVVQRWKIDEKDQRLMLAGRGFFFRGILTKTEKPPAVEFTEKLWSLNKEGNAWLVGAAAPPAATP
;
A
#
# COMPACT_ATOMS: atom_id res chain seq x y z
N MET A 1 -53.54 31.38 -33.15
CA MET A 1 -52.38 31.89 -33.93
C MET A 1 -51.32 32.32 -32.94
N HIS A 2 -50.48 31.39 -32.48
CA HIS A 2 -49.11 31.17 -32.98
C HIS A 2 -48.21 32.42 -32.86
N VAL A 3 -47.43 32.46 -31.78
CA VAL A 3 -46.04 32.92 -31.84
C VAL A 3 -45.18 31.80 -31.24
N LEU A 4 -44.27 31.34 -32.08
CA LEU A 4 -43.36 30.21 -31.96
C LEU A 4 -41.94 30.76 -31.77
N SER A 5 -41.07 29.95 -31.16
CA SER A 5 -39.60 29.96 -31.35
C SER A 5 -38.83 31.07 -30.60
N GLN A 6 -37.76 30.85 -29.85
CA GLN A 6 -36.69 29.85 -29.95
C GLN A 6 -36.10 29.58 -28.55
N PHE A 7 -35.97 28.31 -28.15
CA PHE A 7 -34.97 27.89 -27.18
C PHE A 7 -34.06 26.89 -27.88
N GLY A 8 -32.86 27.35 -28.25
CA GLY A 8 -31.79 26.48 -28.73
C GLY A 8 -31.22 25.70 -27.55
N ILE A 9 -31.60 24.42 -27.44
CA ILE A 9 -30.90 23.47 -26.56
C ILE A 9 -29.68 22.98 -27.35
N VAL A 10 -28.51 23.49 -26.98
CA VAL A 10 -27.23 22.90 -27.37
C VAL A 10 -27.07 21.61 -26.59
N LEU A 11 -27.29 20.47 -27.25
CA LEU A 11 -27.03 19.15 -26.69
C LEU A 11 -25.51 18.91 -26.74
N LEU A 12 -24.84 19.22 -25.64
CA LEU A 12 -23.43 18.89 -25.44
C LEU A 12 -23.32 17.36 -25.23
N PHE A 13 -23.00 16.63 -26.29
CA PHE A 13 -22.58 15.23 -26.19
C PHE A 13 -21.24 15.17 -25.44
N LEU A 14 -21.29 14.97 -24.12
CA LEU A 14 -20.15 14.53 -23.34
C LEU A 14 -19.84 13.08 -23.72
N LEU A 15 -18.85 12.92 -24.60
CA LEU A 15 -18.10 11.69 -24.78
C LEU A 15 -17.45 11.33 -23.44
N PHE A 16 -18.09 10.44 -22.68
CA PHE A 16 -17.42 9.72 -21.60
C PHE A 16 -16.38 8.80 -22.24
N ALA A 17 -15.13 9.27 -22.28
CA ALA A 17 -13.98 8.43 -22.52
C ALA A 17 -13.95 7.34 -21.45
N GLY A 18 -13.79 6.09 -21.89
CA GLY A 18 -13.91 4.89 -21.08
C GLY A 18 -13.10 4.97 -19.79
N GLY A 19 -13.79 4.84 -18.66
CA GLY A 19 -13.14 4.37 -17.45
C GLY A 19 -12.54 3.01 -17.77
N ALA A 20 -11.22 2.88 -17.63
CA ALA A 20 -10.56 1.58 -17.68
C ALA A 20 -11.17 0.74 -16.56
N GLU A 21 -12.10 -0.14 -16.92
CA GLU A 21 -12.66 -1.12 -16.01
C GLU A 21 -11.48 -1.92 -15.48
N ALA A 22 -11.18 -1.80 -14.18
CA ALA A 22 -10.04 -2.47 -13.58
C ALA A 22 -10.22 -3.98 -13.80
N GLN A 23 -9.43 -4.53 -14.72
CA GLN A 23 -9.60 -5.90 -15.19
C GLN A 23 -9.46 -6.85 -13.99
N THR A 24 -10.52 -7.62 -13.73
CA THR A 24 -10.52 -8.54 -12.59
C THR A 24 -9.66 -9.75 -12.93
N ILE A 25 -8.58 -9.92 -12.19
CA ILE A 25 -7.69 -11.09 -12.32
C ILE A 25 -8.47 -12.32 -11.84
N LYS A 26 -8.65 -13.28 -12.74
CA LYS A 26 -9.25 -14.60 -12.49
C LYS A 26 -8.19 -15.67 -12.66
N ARG A 27 -8.09 -16.59 -11.70
CA ARG A 27 -7.07 -17.65 -11.70
C ARG A 27 -7.67 -19.01 -11.43
N ALA A 28 -7.24 -20.01 -12.17
CA ALA A 28 -7.65 -21.38 -11.88
C ALA A 28 -7.10 -21.81 -10.52
N GLY A 29 -7.95 -22.39 -9.67
CA GLY A 29 -7.51 -22.82 -8.34
C GLY A 29 -8.52 -23.66 -7.59
N ARG A 30 -8.13 -24.03 -6.37
CA ARG A 30 -8.91 -24.82 -5.43
C ARG A 30 -8.86 -24.20 -4.04
N VAL A 31 -10.02 -24.13 -3.39
CA VAL A 31 -10.16 -23.81 -1.97
C VAL A 31 -10.48 -25.08 -1.21
N GLN A 32 -9.67 -25.40 -0.21
CA GLN A 32 -9.94 -26.43 0.78
C GLN A 32 -10.37 -25.78 2.09
N TRP A 33 -11.44 -26.31 2.69
CA TRP A 33 -11.97 -25.89 3.98
C TRP A 33 -11.35 -26.71 5.12
N SER A 34 -11.47 -26.20 6.35
CA SER A 34 -10.97 -26.85 7.56
C SER A 34 -11.60 -28.20 7.87
N ASN A 35 -12.77 -28.50 7.31
CA ASN A 35 -13.42 -29.83 7.36
C ASN A 35 -12.96 -30.78 6.24
N GLY A 36 -12.07 -30.34 5.35
CA GLY A 36 -11.56 -31.12 4.22
C GLY A 36 -12.35 -30.97 2.93
N GLU A 37 -13.51 -30.31 2.93
CA GLU A 37 -14.28 -30.04 1.70
C GLU A 37 -13.49 -29.16 0.74
N THR A 38 -13.65 -29.38 -0.57
CA THR A 38 -12.92 -28.65 -1.61
C THR A 38 -13.84 -28.09 -2.67
N VAL A 39 -13.54 -26.88 -3.13
CA VAL A 39 -14.21 -26.22 -4.26
C VAL A 39 -13.16 -25.79 -5.28
N GLU A 40 -13.36 -26.14 -6.54
CA GLU A 40 -12.50 -25.76 -7.66
C GLU A 40 -13.20 -24.78 -8.60
N GLY A 41 -12.44 -23.86 -9.18
CA GLY A 41 -12.97 -22.90 -10.15
C GLY A 41 -12.01 -21.78 -10.48
N LEU A 42 -12.52 -20.77 -11.17
CA LEU A 42 -11.79 -19.51 -11.37
C LEU A 42 -11.98 -18.64 -10.14
N ILE A 43 -10.89 -18.37 -9.44
CA ILE A 43 -10.83 -17.58 -8.22
C ILE A 43 -10.48 -16.13 -8.59
N SER A 44 -11.23 -15.18 -8.06
CA SER A 44 -10.93 -13.75 -8.18
C SER A 44 -11.22 -12.99 -6.90
N LEU A 45 -10.66 -11.78 -6.81
CA LEU A 45 -11.05 -10.78 -5.82
C LEU A 45 -12.17 -9.90 -6.39
N SER A 46 -12.79 -9.07 -5.55
CA SER A 46 -13.61 -7.97 -6.05
C SER A 46 -12.78 -7.06 -6.98
N PRO A 47 -13.38 -6.43 -8.00
CA PRO A 47 -12.66 -5.54 -8.91
C PRO A 47 -11.85 -4.48 -8.15
N GLY A 48 -10.58 -4.29 -8.54
CA GLY A 48 -9.65 -3.34 -7.91
C GLY A 48 -9.11 -3.74 -6.53
N MET A 49 -9.53 -4.87 -5.96
CA MET A 49 -9.03 -5.33 -4.66
C MET A 49 -7.70 -6.07 -4.77
N GLN A 50 -6.91 -5.96 -3.71
CA GLN A 50 -5.63 -6.64 -3.53
C GLN A 50 -5.61 -7.29 -2.14
N LEU A 51 -4.77 -8.32 -1.98
CA LEU A 51 -4.54 -8.97 -0.70
C LEU A 51 -3.75 -8.04 0.21
N LYS A 52 -4.38 -7.53 1.26
CA LYS A 52 -3.73 -6.68 2.27
C LYS A 52 -3.44 -7.51 3.51
N MET A 53 -2.17 -7.59 3.89
CA MET A 53 -1.72 -8.34 5.05
C MET A 53 -1.01 -7.44 6.05
N HIS A 54 -1.30 -7.66 7.32
CA HIS A 54 -0.53 -7.13 8.42
C HIS A 54 0.57 -8.14 8.80
N ILE A 55 1.82 -7.81 8.56
CA ILE A 55 3.00 -8.62 8.86
C ILE A 55 3.58 -8.16 10.18
N ASN A 56 3.75 -9.10 11.11
CA ASN A 56 4.39 -8.88 12.41
C ASN A 56 3.84 -7.69 13.22
N GLY A 57 2.56 -7.33 13.03
CA GLY A 57 1.88 -6.31 13.84
C GLY A 57 2.15 -4.84 13.49
N ASP A 58 3.08 -4.54 12.58
CA ASP A 58 3.44 -3.14 12.24
C ASP A 58 3.46 -2.83 10.73
N GLN A 59 3.58 -3.85 9.88
CA GLN A 59 3.83 -3.63 8.44
C GLN A 59 2.66 -4.11 7.59
N ILE A 60 2.07 -3.21 6.80
CA ILE A 60 1.04 -3.60 5.82
C ILE A 60 1.72 -3.93 4.49
N ARG A 61 1.58 -5.16 4.00
CA ARG A 61 1.90 -5.52 2.60
C ARG A 61 0.63 -5.64 1.79
N THR A 62 0.70 -5.19 0.54
CA THR A 62 -0.38 -5.37 -0.43
C THR A 62 0.13 -6.17 -1.62
N LEU A 63 -0.60 -7.21 -2.01
CA LEU A 63 -0.23 -8.17 -3.06
C LEU A 63 -1.39 -8.38 -4.02
N SER A 64 -1.07 -8.45 -5.31
CA SER A 64 -2.03 -8.86 -6.33
C SER A 64 -2.18 -10.39 -6.37
N LEU A 65 -3.36 -10.87 -6.77
CA LEU A 65 -3.71 -12.29 -6.76
C LEU A 65 -2.88 -13.14 -7.74
N ASP A 66 -2.48 -12.56 -8.87
CA ASP A 66 -1.59 -13.15 -9.89
C ASP A 66 -0.20 -13.53 -9.37
N ARG A 67 0.21 -12.97 -8.22
CA ARG A 67 1.53 -13.20 -7.61
C ARG A 67 1.53 -14.24 -6.51
N VAL A 68 0.37 -14.78 -6.15
CA VAL A 68 0.27 -15.72 -5.04
C VAL A 68 0.16 -17.12 -5.59
N ARG A 69 1.03 -18.04 -5.17
CA ARG A 69 0.91 -19.45 -5.52
C ARG A 69 -0.09 -20.16 -4.61
N GLU A 70 -0.03 -19.84 -3.31
CA GLU A 70 -0.83 -20.51 -2.31
C GLU A 70 -1.11 -19.59 -1.11
N ILE A 71 -2.28 -19.74 -0.50
CA ILE A 71 -2.69 -19.10 0.74
C ILE A 71 -3.01 -20.20 1.75
N ARG A 72 -2.38 -20.16 2.92
CA ARG A 72 -2.69 -21.06 4.03
C ARG A 72 -3.25 -20.27 5.20
N PHE A 73 -4.25 -20.82 5.86
CA PHE A 73 -4.71 -20.34 7.14
C PHE A 73 -4.51 -21.41 8.19
N ALA A 74 -4.08 -21.00 9.37
CA ALA A 74 -3.96 -21.87 10.53
C ALA A 74 -4.52 -21.15 11.77
N PRO A 75 -5.14 -21.88 12.71
CA PRO A 75 -5.49 -21.32 14.02
C PRO A 75 -4.23 -20.82 14.71
N GLU A 76 -4.26 -19.57 15.14
CA GLU A 76 -3.23 -18.97 15.98
C GLU A 76 -3.67 -18.99 17.45
N THR A 77 -4.91 -18.58 17.71
CA THR A 77 -5.54 -18.70 19.02
C THR A 77 -6.96 -19.24 18.89
N GLU A 78 -7.36 -20.05 19.86
CA GLU A 78 -8.70 -20.62 19.96
C GLU A 78 -9.16 -20.53 21.41
N GLU A 79 -10.28 -19.86 21.64
CA GLU A 79 -10.80 -19.58 22.98
C GLU A 79 -12.31 -19.79 23.02
N LEU A 80 -12.80 -20.24 24.17
CA LEU A 80 -14.22 -20.22 24.48
C LEU A 80 -14.48 -19.04 25.43
N GLU A 81 -15.15 -18.02 24.92
CA GLU A 81 -15.56 -16.88 25.74
C GLU A 81 -16.99 -17.08 26.26
N ARG A 82 -17.32 -16.39 27.36
CA ARG A 82 -18.68 -16.26 27.85
C ARG A 82 -19.01 -14.79 28.06
N LYS A 83 -20.25 -14.39 27.75
CA LYS A 83 -20.71 -13.03 28.03
C LYS A 83 -20.58 -12.74 29.51
N TRP A 84 -20.24 -11.50 29.83
CA TRP A 84 -20.14 -11.04 31.20
C TRP A 84 -20.64 -9.61 31.33
N ARG A 85 -21.01 -9.26 32.55
CA ARG A 85 -21.35 -7.89 32.97
C ARG A 85 -20.69 -7.62 34.32
N PHE A 86 -20.53 -6.36 34.69
CA PHE A 86 -20.20 -6.04 36.07
C PHE A 86 -21.38 -6.40 36.97
N ALA A 87 -21.11 -6.96 38.14
CA ALA A 87 -22.15 -7.33 39.11
C ALA A 87 -23.01 -6.11 39.49
N GLU A 88 -22.34 -4.97 39.71
CA GLU A 88 -22.93 -3.66 39.98
C GLU A 88 -22.07 -2.56 39.35
N ALA A 89 -22.68 -1.39 39.08
CA ALA A 89 -21.95 -0.25 38.55
C ALA A 89 -20.85 0.20 39.52
N GLY A 90 -19.60 0.28 39.05
CA GLY A 90 -18.44 0.65 39.86
C GLY A 90 -17.71 -0.50 40.55
N GLN A 91 -18.23 -1.73 40.48
CA GLN A 91 -17.50 -2.92 40.95
C GLN A 91 -16.69 -3.57 39.83
N THR A 92 -15.49 -4.06 40.13
CA THR A 92 -14.62 -4.78 39.17
C THR A 92 -15.00 -6.26 39.00
N ARG A 93 -15.93 -6.75 39.83
CA ARG A 93 -16.39 -8.15 39.81
C ARG A 93 -17.24 -8.44 38.58
N LYS A 94 -16.83 -9.46 37.80
CA LYS A 94 -17.53 -9.91 36.59
C LYS A 94 -18.51 -11.04 36.91
N GLU A 95 -19.75 -10.88 36.47
CA GLU A 95 -20.76 -11.94 36.41
C GLU A 95 -20.85 -12.47 34.98
N PHE A 96 -20.57 -13.77 34.81
CA PHE A 96 -20.68 -14.44 33.52
C PHE A 96 -22.07 -15.04 33.34
N PHE A 97 -22.63 -14.92 32.14
CA PHE A 97 -23.95 -15.45 31.79
C PHE A 97 -23.99 -15.98 30.35
N GLY A 98 -25.02 -16.77 30.04
CA GLY A 98 -25.17 -17.40 28.73
C GLY A 98 -24.27 -18.63 28.53
N LYS A 99 -24.38 -19.24 27.35
CA LYS A 99 -23.50 -20.37 26.98
C LYS A 99 -22.16 -19.84 26.45
N PRO A 100 -21.05 -20.59 26.60
CA PRO A 100 -19.81 -20.24 25.93
C PRO A 100 -19.98 -20.14 24.41
N TYR A 101 -19.16 -19.32 23.76
CA TYR A 101 -19.08 -19.21 22.31
C TYR A 101 -17.62 -19.23 21.85
N PRO A 102 -17.32 -19.83 20.68
CA PRO A 102 -15.96 -19.95 20.20
C PRO A 102 -15.48 -18.65 19.56
N ILE A 103 -14.22 -18.32 19.81
CA ILE A 103 -13.46 -17.31 19.08
C ILE A 103 -12.21 -17.99 18.54
N ARG A 104 -11.93 -17.76 17.26
CA ARG A 104 -10.67 -18.16 16.61
C ARG A 104 -9.99 -16.96 15.98
N SER A 105 -8.70 -16.82 16.21
CA SER A 105 -7.82 -15.98 15.40
C SER A 105 -7.03 -16.86 14.43
N LEU A 106 -6.92 -16.42 13.18
CA LEU A 106 -6.22 -17.12 12.12
C LEU A 106 -4.96 -16.34 11.74
N THR A 107 -3.85 -17.06 11.65
CA THR A 107 -2.66 -16.58 10.94
C THR A 107 -2.75 -17.00 9.48
N THR A 108 -2.30 -16.13 8.59
CA THR A 108 -2.25 -16.35 7.15
C THR A 108 -0.81 -16.47 6.70
N THR A 109 -0.52 -17.45 5.86
CA THR A 109 0.75 -17.56 5.13
C THR A 109 0.47 -17.46 3.63
N LEU A 110 0.95 -16.39 2.99
CA LEU A 110 1.01 -16.33 1.53
C LEU A 110 2.33 -16.93 1.07
N ILE A 111 2.26 -17.82 0.09
CA ILE A 111 3.41 -18.45 -0.52
C ILE A 111 3.50 -17.97 -1.96
N LEU A 112 4.65 -17.35 -2.28
CA LEU A 112 4.94 -16.81 -3.61
C LEU A 112 5.51 -17.92 -4.53
N PRO A 113 5.65 -17.67 -5.85
CA PRO A 113 6.15 -18.66 -6.80
C PRO A 113 7.57 -19.11 -6.47
N THR A 114 8.37 -18.19 -5.92
CA THR A 114 9.75 -18.40 -5.44
C THR A 114 9.87 -19.26 -4.19
N ASN A 115 8.74 -19.68 -3.58
CA ASN A 115 8.64 -20.26 -2.24
C ASN A 115 8.86 -19.26 -1.08
N GLU A 116 9.01 -17.95 -1.34
CA GLU A 116 8.97 -16.93 -0.29
C GLU A 116 7.64 -17.04 0.48
N LYS A 117 7.71 -16.92 1.81
CA LYS A 117 6.56 -16.97 2.70
C LYS A 117 6.36 -15.62 3.37
N ILE A 118 5.15 -15.09 3.24
CA ILE A 118 4.71 -13.88 3.92
C ILE A 118 3.70 -14.31 4.98
N VAL A 119 4.06 -14.16 6.25
CA VAL A 119 3.26 -14.60 7.40
C VAL A 119 2.67 -13.39 8.12
N GLY A 120 1.40 -13.46 8.50
CA GLY A 120 0.72 -12.37 9.21
C GLY A 120 -0.80 -12.50 9.17
N HIS A 121 -1.53 -11.41 9.38
CA HIS A 121 -2.99 -11.41 9.35
C HIS A 121 -3.51 -10.81 8.04
N LEU A 122 -4.31 -11.58 7.31
CA LEU A 122 -5.01 -11.05 6.14
C LEU A 122 -6.18 -10.16 6.57
N TYR A 123 -6.26 -8.95 6.02
CA TYR A 123 -7.45 -8.12 6.15
C TYR A 123 -8.67 -8.85 5.58
N THR A 124 -9.85 -8.59 6.12
CA THR A 124 -11.09 -9.18 5.62
C THR A 124 -11.18 -9.03 4.11
N THR A 125 -11.13 -10.16 3.40
CA THR A 125 -11.04 -10.20 1.95
C THR A 125 -12.12 -11.13 1.42
N VAL A 126 -12.82 -10.69 0.37
CA VAL A 126 -13.81 -11.52 -0.32
C VAL A 126 -13.18 -12.10 -1.58
N MET A 127 -13.27 -13.42 -1.71
CA MET A 127 -13.00 -14.14 -2.95
C MET A 127 -14.28 -14.67 -3.57
N TYR A 128 -14.31 -14.67 -4.89
CA TYR A 128 -15.34 -15.32 -5.69
C TYR A 128 -14.72 -16.53 -6.37
N ILE A 129 -15.46 -17.64 -6.41
CA ILE A 129 -15.08 -18.83 -7.14
C ILE A 129 -16.16 -19.09 -8.18
N GLU A 130 -15.80 -18.99 -9.45
CA GLU A 130 -16.64 -19.39 -10.57
C GLU A 130 -16.42 -20.88 -10.82
N GLY A 131 -17.28 -21.70 -10.22
CA GLY A 131 -17.29 -23.15 -10.39
C GLY A 131 -18.04 -23.57 -11.65
N LYS A 132 -17.89 -24.84 -12.05
CA LYS A 132 -18.59 -25.39 -13.23
C LYS A 132 -20.12 -25.41 -13.06
N THR A 133 -20.59 -25.63 -11.83
CA THR A 133 -22.01 -25.80 -11.50
C THR A 133 -22.58 -24.63 -10.71
N GLN A 134 -21.77 -23.98 -9.88
CA GLN A 134 -22.22 -22.89 -9.02
C GLN A 134 -21.08 -21.91 -8.75
N ASN A 135 -21.43 -20.63 -8.69
CA ASN A 135 -20.55 -19.58 -8.19
C ASN A 135 -20.67 -19.49 -6.68
N SER A 136 -19.53 -19.41 -6.00
CA SER A 136 -19.48 -19.30 -4.54
C SER A 136 -18.67 -18.08 -4.08
N LYS A 137 -18.99 -17.60 -2.88
CA LYS A 137 -18.31 -16.49 -2.23
C LYS A 137 -17.61 -17.00 -0.99
N VAL A 138 -16.32 -16.74 -0.87
CA VAL A 138 -15.49 -17.10 0.28
C VAL A 138 -15.05 -15.82 0.98
N ILE A 139 -15.30 -15.73 2.28
CA ILE A 139 -14.86 -14.59 3.09
C ILE A 139 -13.66 -15.04 3.91
N LEU A 140 -12.51 -14.43 3.63
CA LEU A 140 -11.27 -14.66 4.35
C LEU A 140 -11.22 -13.73 5.55
N LEU A 141 -11.20 -14.28 6.75
CA LEU A 141 -11.23 -13.53 8.00
C LEU A 141 -9.99 -13.88 8.83
N ALA A 142 -9.34 -12.87 9.41
CA ALA A 142 -8.30 -13.09 10.42
C ALA A 142 -8.88 -13.47 11.80
N LYS A 143 -10.18 -13.21 12.04
CA LYS A 143 -10.87 -13.55 13.28
C LYS A 143 -12.28 -14.03 13.01
N GLN A 144 -12.66 -15.14 13.64
CA GLN A 144 -14.00 -15.72 13.60
C GLN A 144 -14.60 -15.72 15.01
N LYS A 145 -15.90 -15.48 15.09
CA LYS A 145 -16.67 -15.55 16.33
C LYS A 145 -17.95 -16.34 16.07
N GLY A 146 -18.14 -17.42 16.81
CA GLY A 146 -19.36 -18.22 16.77
C GLY A 146 -20.46 -17.65 17.64
N LYS A 147 -21.61 -18.32 17.59
CA LYS A 147 -22.77 -18.05 18.44
C LYS A 147 -22.64 -18.78 19.78
N GLU A 148 -23.48 -18.39 20.73
CA GLU A 148 -23.59 -19.09 22.00
C GLU A 148 -24.00 -20.55 21.80
N GLY A 149 -23.23 -21.46 22.38
CA GLY A 149 -23.45 -22.91 22.28
C GLY A 149 -22.88 -23.57 21.03
N GLU A 150 -22.27 -22.82 20.10
CA GLU A 150 -21.48 -23.40 19.00
C GLU A 150 -20.13 -23.92 19.50
N THR A 151 -19.49 -24.78 18.70
CA THR A 151 -18.19 -25.36 19.01
C THR A 151 -17.10 -24.83 18.07
N MET A 152 -15.85 -25.10 18.38
CA MET A 152 -14.73 -24.62 17.57
C MET A 152 -14.74 -25.25 16.16
N GLU A 153 -15.25 -26.46 16.02
CA GLU A 153 -15.37 -27.22 14.77
C GLU A 153 -16.44 -26.64 13.84
N SER A 154 -17.49 -25.98 14.37
CA SER A 154 -18.52 -25.36 13.53
C SER A 154 -18.04 -24.06 12.86
N LEU A 155 -16.93 -23.49 13.33
CA LEU A 155 -16.27 -22.36 12.67
C LEU A 155 -15.45 -22.87 11.48
N LEU A 156 -16.09 -23.10 10.34
CA LEU A 156 -15.37 -23.46 9.11
C LEU A 156 -14.57 -22.28 8.57
N TYR A 157 -13.34 -22.53 8.15
CA TYR A 157 -12.50 -21.55 7.48
C TYR A 157 -11.76 -22.20 6.29
N PRO A 158 -11.39 -21.42 5.26
CA PRO A 158 -10.51 -21.92 4.21
C PRO A 158 -9.15 -22.25 4.82
N SER A 159 -8.74 -23.52 4.83
CA SER A 159 -7.44 -23.94 5.35
C SER A 159 -6.34 -23.75 4.31
N GLN A 160 -6.68 -23.97 3.03
CA GLN A 160 -5.74 -23.88 1.92
C GLN A 160 -6.41 -23.33 0.66
N ILE A 161 -5.75 -22.42 -0.04
CA ILE A 161 -6.15 -21.94 -1.36
C ILE A 161 -4.94 -22.10 -2.27
N VAL A 162 -5.06 -22.94 -3.30
CA VAL A 162 -3.98 -23.24 -4.24
C VAL A 162 -4.38 -22.76 -5.62
N PHE A 163 -3.51 -22.01 -6.28
CA PHE A 163 -3.68 -21.65 -7.69
C PHE A 163 -2.95 -22.68 -8.56
N THR A 164 -3.65 -23.21 -9.57
CA THR A 164 -3.16 -24.28 -10.44
C THR A 164 -2.57 -23.76 -11.76
N ASP A 165 -2.82 -22.49 -12.08
CA ASP A 165 -2.16 -21.77 -13.15
C ASP A 165 -0.78 -21.23 -12.70
N ALA A 166 0.09 -20.95 -13.66
CA ALA A 166 1.37 -20.33 -13.38
C ALA A 166 1.14 -18.94 -12.79
N ALA A 167 1.61 -18.73 -11.56
CA ALA A 167 1.68 -17.40 -10.99
C ALA A 167 2.73 -16.57 -11.73
N VAL A 168 2.51 -15.24 -11.77
CA VAL A 168 3.48 -14.31 -12.33
C VAL A 168 4.73 -14.37 -11.47
N ASP A 169 5.84 -14.82 -12.06
CA ASP A 169 7.11 -14.91 -11.38
C ASP A 169 7.50 -13.53 -10.84
N THR A 170 7.82 -13.48 -9.56
CA THR A 170 8.25 -12.28 -8.87
C THR A 170 9.68 -12.48 -8.46
N GLU A 171 10.59 -11.80 -9.14
CA GLU A 171 11.97 -11.69 -8.68
C GLU A 171 11.96 -11.16 -7.23
N GLU A 172 12.67 -11.80 -6.29
CA GLU A 172 12.82 -11.29 -4.91
C GLU A 172 13.58 -9.96 -4.91
N THR A 173 14.49 -9.82 -5.87
CA THR A 173 15.30 -8.63 -6.11
C THR A 173 15.12 -8.24 -7.55
N ILE A 174 14.71 -7.00 -7.80
CA ILE A 174 14.69 -6.48 -9.17
C ILE A 174 16.04 -5.85 -9.49
N ARG A 175 16.49 -6.05 -10.73
CA ARG A 175 17.57 -5.26 -11.34
C ARG A 175 16.95 -4.15 -12.16
N PHE A 176 17.31 -2.91 -11.88
CA PHE A 176 16.83 -1.76 -12.62
C PHE A 176 17.99 -0.88 -13.12
N ARG A 177 17.73 -0.15 -14.20
CA ARG A 177 18.67 0.86 -14.72
C ARG A 177 18.03 2.23 -14.75
N LEU A 178 18.87 3.26 -14.60
CA LEU A 178 18.43 4.63 -14.81
C LEU A 178 18.42 4.92 -16.31
N ARG A 179 17.33 5.48 -16.85
CA ARG A 179 17.28 5.90 -18.27
C ARG A 179 18.25 7.03 -18.57
N SER A 180 18.53 7.85 -17.56
CA SER A 180 19.45 8.96 -17.65
C SER A 180 20.38 8.93 -16.46
N PRO A 181 21.70 9.10 -16.67
CA PRO A 181 22.63 9.16 -15.56
C PRO A 181 22.32 10.36 -14.67
N LEU A 182 22.56 10.17 -13.38
CA LEU A 182 22.50 11.25 -12.39
C LEU A 182 23.84 11.99 -12.39
N PRO A 183 23.84 13.31 -12.16
CA PRO A 183 25.03 14.13 -12.29
C PRO A 183 26.12 13.78 -11.27
N GLU A 184 25.73 13.27 -10.11
CA GLU A 184 26.65 12.94 -9.02
C GLU A 184 26.39 11.52 -8.51
N PRO A 185 27.42 10.79 -8.04
CA PRO A 185 27.23 9.52 -7.35
C PRO A 185 26.58 9.74 -5.99
N GLY A 186 25.70 8.83 -5.56
CA GLY A 186 24.99 8.97 -4.30
C GLY A 186 24.19 7.72 -3.94
N ALA A 187 23.76 7.65 -2.69
CA ALA A 187 22.89 6.56 -2.22
C ALA A 187 21.49 6.73 -2.83
N ILE A 188 20.91 5.65 -3.35
CA ILE A 188 19.56 5.65 -3.91
C ILE A 188 18.64 4.87 -2.98
N THR A 189 17.52 5.49 -2.61
CA THR A 189 16.47 4.88 -1.80
C THR A 189 15.14 4.94 -2.55
N ALA A 190 14.36 3.89 -2.40
CA ALA A 190 13.05 3.67 -2.99
C ALA A 190 11.99 3.62 -1.88
N VAL A 191 10.83 4.22 -2.11
CA VAL A 191 9.66 4.14 -1.21
C VAL A 191 8.44 3.66 -1.99
N THR A 192 7.85 2.53 -1.61
CA THR A 192 6.70 1.97 -2.31
C THR A 192 5.44 2.81 -2.14
N TRP A 193 4.60 2.86 -3.16
CA TRP A 193 3.25 3.40 -3.04
C TRP A 193 2.41 2.54 -2.08
N GLY A 194 1.39 3.13 -1.46
CA GLY A 194 0.51 2.47 -0.51
C GLY A 194 1.18 2.22 0.83
N ALA A 195 1.98 1.15 0.94
CA ALA A 195 2.59 0.69 2.18
C ALA A 195 3.75 1.59 2.67
N LEU A 196 4.32 2.42 1.80
CA LEU A 196 5.45 3.30 2.10
C LEU A 196 6.68 2.56 2.65
N MET A 197 6.89 1.31 2.20
CA MET A 197 8.08 0.53 2.52
C MET A 197 9.31 1.16 1.87
N THR A 198 10.40 1.22 2.63
CA THR A 198 11.67 1.81 2.19
C THR A 198 12.65 0.72 1.79
N PHE A 199 13.33 0.91 0.66
CA PHE A 199 14.35 0.01 0.13
C PHE A 199 15.59 0.79 -0.27
N ASP A 200 16.76 0.31 0.16
CA ASP A 200 18.03 0.85 -0.33
C ASP A 200 18.43 0.11 -1.61
N ALA A 201 18.72 0.88 -2.65
CA ALA A 201 19.23 0.34 -3.90
C ALA A 201 20.75 0.17 -3.80
N LYS A 202 21.23 -1.01 -4.17
CA LYS A 202 22.65 -1.35 -4.23
C LYS A 202 23.13 -1.24 -5.66
N LYS A 203 24.23 -0.52 -5.88
CA LYS A 203 24.88 -0.47 -7.19
C LYS A 203 25.47 -1.84 -7.52
N THR A 204 25.38 -2.24 -8.78
CA THR A 204 26.04 -3.46 -9.29
C THR A 204 27.42 -3.12 -9.88
N ASP A 205 28.11 -4.11 -10.45
CA ASP A 205 29.38 -3.90 -11.16
C ASP A 205 29.21 -3.05 -12.44
N LYS A 206 27.98 -2.88 -12.93
CA LYS A 206 27.68 -2.03 -14.08
C LYS A 206 27.32 -0.61 -13.62
N PRO A 207 27.82 0.44 -14.29
CA PRO A 207 27.76 1.82 -13.81
C PRO A 207 26.34 2.38 -13.62
N ASP A 208 25.36 1.91 -14.40
CA ASP A 208 23.98 2.41 -14.40
C ASP A 208 22.95 1.37 -13.95
N GLU A 209 23.40 0.26 -13.36
CA GLU A 209 22.52 -0.84 -12.94
C GLU A 209 22.55 -1.01 -11.42
N PHE A 210 21.36 -1.13 -10.85
CA PHE A 210 21.10 -1.20 -9.43
C PHE A 210 20.21 -2.41 -9.13
N THR A 211 20.29 -2.88 -7.89
CA THR A 211 19.43 -3.93 -7.34
C THR A 211 18.70 -3.43 -6.11
N MET A 212 17.44 -3.82 -5.95
CA MET A 212 16.70 -3.61 -4.70
C MET A 212 15.68 -4.74 -4.50
N PRO A 213 15.20 -4.97 -3.26
CA PRO A 213 14.06 -5.85 -3.03
C PRO A 213 12.90 -5.47 -3.96
N SER A 214 12.22 -6.47 -4.47
CA SER A 214 11.11 -6.24 -5.38
C SER A 214 9.99 -5.47 -4.69
N PRO A 215 9.43 -4.43 -5.33
CA PRO A 215 8.28 -3.72 -4.79
C PRO A 215 6.98 -4.52 -4.93
N LEU A 216 7.07 -5.76 -5.45
CA LEU A 216 5.96 -6.69 -5.62
C LEU A 216 4.77 -6.07 -6.38
N GLY A 217 5.10 -5.25 -7.39
CA GLY A 217 4.11 -4.64 -8.29
C GLY A 217 3.58 -3.29 -7.83
N ASN A 218 4.01 -2.82 -6.66
CA ASN A 218 3.72 -1.46 -6.25
C ASN A 218 4.56 -0.47 -7.05
N GLY A 219 3.97 0.69 -7.34
CA GLY A 219 4.74 1.86 -7.77
C GLY A 219 5.76 2.25 -6.71
N VAL A 220 6.81 2.97 -7.12
CA VAL A 220 7.92 3.34 -6.23
C VAL A 220 8.31 4.78 -6.51
N PHE A 221 8.48 5.57 -5.45
CA PHE A 221 9.18 6.85 -5.50
C PHE A 221 10.67 6.61 -5.27
N PHE A 222 11.55 7.24 -6.05
CA PHE A 222 13.00 7.18 -5.83
C PHE A 222 13.53 8.51 -5.32
N ALA A 223 14.58 8.46 -4.52
CA ALA A 223 15.40 9.61 -4.21
C ALA A 223 16.89 9.22 -4.17
N GLN A 224 17.75 10.14 -4.56
CA GLN A 224 19.20 10.02 -4.46
C GLN A 224 19.74 11.06 -3.48
N HIS A 225 20.63 10.65 -2.57
CA HIS A 225 21.36 11.54 -1.67
C HIS A 225 22.84 11.62 -2.09
N SER A 226 23.28 12.81 -2.48
CA SER A 226 24.67 13.13 -2.83
C SER A 226 25.11 14.37 -2.05
N GLY A 227 26.12 14.22 -1.18
CA GLY A 227 26.61 15.32 -0.35
C GLY A 227 25.53 15.96 0.51
N ASN A 228 25.27 17.25 0.32
CA ASN A 228 24.21 18.02 1.02
C ASN A 228 22.94 18.23 0.17
N LYS A 229 22.74 17.39 -0.85
CA LYS A 229 21.65 17.50 -1.82
C LYS A 229 20.92 16.18 -1.96
N ILE A 230 19.58 16.25 -2.00
CA ILE A 230 18.71 15.12 -2.26
C ILE A 230 17.91 15.41 -3.54
N THR A 231 18.03 14.53 -4.54
CA THR A 231 17.26 14.59 -5.78
C THR A 231 16.15 13.56 -5.72
N VAL A 232 14.90 14.00 -5.81
CA VAL A 232 13.70 13.16 -5.69
C VAL A 232 13.04 12.99 -7.07
N GLY A 233 12.69 11.75 -7.40
CA GLY A 233 11.88 11.41 -8.55
C GLY A 233 10.44 11.87 -8.37
N TRP A 234 10.00 12.84 -9.15
CA TRP A 234 8.64 13.38 -9.10
C TRP A 234 8.15 13.79 -10.50
N PRO A 235 6.85 13.72 -10.80
CA PRO A 235 6.31 14.24 -12.06
C PRO A 235 6.53 15.76 -12.15
N LYS A 236 6.69 16.28 -13.39
CA LYS A 236 6.88 17.72 -13.63
C LYS A 236 5.66 18.58 -13.31
N ALA A 237 4.46 18.03 -13.45
CA ALA A 237 3.23 18.75 -13.16
C ALA A 237 3.08 18.98 -11.65
N VAL A 238 2.89 20.24 -11.26
CA VAL A 238 2.59 20.64 -9.89
C VAL A 238 1.11 20.97 -9.80
N ASP A 239 0.38 20.24 -8.96
CA ASP A 239 -0.98 20.61 -8.57
C ASP A 239 -0.92 21.58 -7.38
N GLU A 240 -0.95 22.88 -7.68
CA GLU A 240 -0.89 23.95 -6.68
C GLU A 240 -2.07 23.92 -5.70
N LYS A 241 -3.26 23.49 -6.15
CA LYS A 241 -4.44 23.40 -5.28
C LYS A 241 -4.27 22.27 -4.28
N LEU A 242 -3.84 21.11 -4.75
CA LEU A 242 -3.55 19.97 -3.88
C LEU A 242 -2.39 20.27 -2.93
N LEU A 243 -1.36 20.99 -3.40
CA LEU A 243 -0.24 21.41 -2.58
C LEU A 243 -0.68 22.33 -1.44
N ALA A 244 -1.52 23.31 -1.74
CA ALA A 244 -2.11 24.20 -0.74
C ALA A 244 -2.99 23.43 0.26
N LEU A 245 -3.77 22.45 -0.21
CA LEU A 245 -4.60 21.61 0.64
C LEU A 245 -3.77 20.77 1.61
N VAL A 246 -2.70 20.11 1.13
CA VAL A 246 -1.78 19.35 1.98
C VAL A 246 -1.08 20.25 3.00
N ARG A 247 -0.60 21.44 2.58
CA ARG A 247 0.03 22.41 3.50
C ARG A 247 -0.90 22.83 4.62
N THR A 248 -2.15 23.14 4.29
CA THR A 248 -3.18 23.46 5.29
C THR A 248 -3.40 22.30 6.26
N ASN A 249 -3.60 21.08 5.76
CA ASN A 249 -3.85 19.91 6.62
C ASN A 249 -2.63 19.52 7.48
N MET A 250 -1.41 19.80 7.02
CA MET A 250 -0.18 19.59 7.79
C MET A 250 -0.18 20.38 9.10
N THR A 251 -0.76 21.58 9.12
CA THR A 251 -0.79 22.44 10.32
C THR A 251 -1.57 21.82 11.48
N TYR A 252 -2.53 20.93 11.19
CA TYR A 252 -3.33 20.25 12.21
C TYR A 252 -2.70 18.95 12.72
N THR A 253 -1.56 18.54 12.18
CA THR A 253 -0.89 17.31 12.58
C THR A 253 0.10 17.62 13.70
N GLU A 254 -0.11 17.07 14.90
CA GLU A 254 0.92 17.06 15.95
C GLU A 254 2.04 16.07 15.58
N ASP A 255 3.28 16.46 15.79
CA ASP A 255 4.43 15.62 15.44
C ASP A 255 5.63 15.90 16.34
N PHE A 256 6.55 14.95 16.38
CA PHE A 256 7.85 15.11 17.01
C PHE A 256 8.68 16.23 16.34
N TYR A 257 8.60 16.40 15.01
CA TYR A 257 9.35 17.42 14.28
C TYR A 257 8.67 18.80 14.38
N ASP A 258 9.39 19.77 14.96
CA ASP A 258 8.87 21.13 15.19
C ASP A 258 8.66 21.90 13.89
N ASP A 259 9.48 21.63 12.87
CA ASP A 259 9.39 22.26 11.55
C ASP A 259 9.20 21.23 10.45
N ARG A 260 8.37 21.63 9.48
CA ARG A 260 8.00 20.81 8.33
C ARG A 260 7.80 21.70 7.12
N GLN A 261 8.30 21.25 5.98
CA GLN A 261 8.14 21.91 4.70
C GLN A 261 7.59 20.91 3.68
N VAL A 262 6.35 21.12 3.22
CA VAL A 262 5.77 20.35 2.12
C VAL A 262 6.32 20.89 0.81
N LEU A 263 7.05 20.02 0.10
CA LEU A 263 7.85 20.37 -1.06
C LEU A 263 7.15 20.01 -2.37
N ALA A 264 6.45 18.88 -2.43
CA ALA A 264 5.72 18.44 -3.61
C ALA A 264 4.53 17.54 -3.24
N VAL A 265 3.58 17.41 -4.17
CA VAL A 265 2.40 16.54 -4.05
C VAL A 265 2.14 15.77 -5.34
N TYR A 266 1.48 14.62 -5.21
CA TYR A 266 1.08 13.75 -6.31
C TYR A 266 -0.23 13.05 -5.97
N LEU A 267 -1.17 13.03 -6.91
CA LEU A 267 -2.43 12.29 -6.80
C LEU A 267 -2.34 11.00 -7.61
N ASP A 268 -2.49 9.86 -6.95
CA ASP A 268 -2.68 8.56 -7.59
C ASP A 268 -4.18 8.37 -7.89
N GLU A 269 -4.63 8.92 -9.02
CA GLU A 269 -6.05 8.94 -9.42
C GLU A 269 -6.75 7.57 -9.34
N PRO A 270 -6.16 6.45 -9.80
CA PRO A 270 -6.79 5.14 -9.68
C PRO A 270 -7.16 4.71 -8.26
N LYS A 271 -6.48 5.25 -7.24
CA LYS A 271 -6.65 4.85 -5.82
C LYS A 271 -7.10 5.98 -4.90
N SER A 272 -7.25 7.19 -5.46
CA SER A 272 -7.52 8.43 -4.74
C SER A 272 -6.59 8.63 -3.53
N ASP A 273 -5.34 8.14 -3.63
CA ASP A 273 -4.30 8.39 -2.63
C ASP A 273 -3.54 9.65 -3.01
N VAL A 274 -3.37 10.55 -2.04
CA VAL A 274 -2.51 11.73 -2.20
C VAL A 274 -1.18 11.43 -1.54
N TYR A 275 -0.08 11.70 -2.23
CA TYR A 275 1.27 11.60 -1.70
C TYR A 275 1.90 12.98 -1.60
N SER A 276 2.69 13.22 -0.56
CA SER A 276 3.49 14.43 -0.43
C SER A 276 4.93 14.14 -0.05
N VAL A 277 5.85 14.91 -0.60
CA VAL A 277 7.24 14.95 -0.14
C VAL A 277 7.36 16.08 0.88
N THR A 278 7.82 15.73 2.07
CA THR A 278 7.93 16.67 3.18
C THR A 278 9.32 16.58 3.79
N MET A 279 10.03 17.69 3.88
CA MET A 279 11.22 17.81 4.71
C MET A 279 10.78 18.13 6.14
N MET A 280 11.26 17.37 7.12
CA MET A 280 10.92 17.52 8.54
C MET A 280 12.20 17.63 9.35
N TRP A 281 12.27 18.56 10.30
CA TRP A 281 13.42 18.70 11.19
C TRP A 281 13.04 19.25 12.56
N ARG A 282 13.88 18.98 13.54
CA ARG A 282 13.75 19.51 14.90
C ARG A 282 14.48 20.85 15.02
N LYS A 283 13.86 21.81 15.70
CA LYS A 283 14.56 22.98 16.23
C LYS A 283 15.16 22.67 17.60
N GLY A 284 14.42 21.93 18.42
CA GLY A 284 14.85 21.52 19.75
C GLY A 284 15.90 20.41 19.73
N ALA A 285 16.88 20.49 20.65
CA ALA A 285 17.85 19.43 20.84
C ALA A 285 17.17 18.14 21.36
N THR A 286 17.64 16.99 20.91
CA THR A 286 17.34 15.69 21.51
C THR A 286 18.38 15.35 22.59
N THR A 287 18.07 14.37 23.44
CA THR A 287 18.90 13.94 24.59
C THR A 287 20.20 13.22 24.21
N GLY A 288 20.71 13.41 22.98
CA GLY A 288 21.96 12.82 22.53
C GLY A 288 23.18 13.58 23.04
N GLU A 289 24.25 12.84 23.35
CA GLU A 289 25.55 13.43 23.64
C GLU A 289 26.21 13.96 22.34
N GLY A 290 26.75 15.19 22.40
CA GLY A 290 27.49 15.81 21.29
C GLY A 290 26.77 16.99 20.60
N ALA A 291 27.39 17.53 19.56
CA ALA A 291 26.91 18.74 18.88
C ALA A 291 25.75 18.48 17.90
N LYS A 292 25.56 17.23 17.45
CA LYS A 292 24.50 16.83 16.52
C LYS A 292 23.28 16.36 17.30
N THR A 293 22.31 17.24 17.46
CA THR A 293 21.12 17.01 18.32
C THR A 293 19.80 17.32 17.62
N GLN A 294 19.82 17.74 16.35
CA GLN A 294 18.63 18.11 15.59
C GLN A 294 18.35 17.10 14.49
N PRO A 295 17.54 16.06 14.74
CA PRO A 295 17.22 15.09 13.72
C PRO A 295 16.38 15.70 12.59
N TRP A 296 16.60 15.20 11.39
CA TRP A 296 15.83 15.53 10.19
C TRP A 296 15.46 14.27 9.41
N ARG A 297 14.38 14.37 8.62
CA ARG A 297 13.94 13.34 7.69
C ARG A 297 13.36 13.97 6.43
N LEU A 298 13.68 13.38 5.28
CA LEU A 298 12.90 13.58 4.06
C LEU A 298 11.92 12.42 3.94
N VAL A 299 10.63 12.73 3.97
CA VAL A 299 9.56 11.72 4.05
C VAL A 299 8.61 11.78 2.88
N VAL A 300 8.02 10.62 2.56
CA VAL A 300 6.81 10.52 1.75
C VAL A 300 5.64 10.27 2.71
N GLN A 301 4.63 11.11 2.65
CA GLN A 301 3.39 10.93 3.39
C GLN A 301 2.28 10.53 2.45
N ARG A 302 1.45 9.57 2.88
CA ARG A 302 0.22 9.19 2.17
C ARG A 302 -0.97 9.78 2.91
N TRP A 303 -1.88 10.37 2.17
CA TRP A 303 -3.10 11.00 2.66
C TRP A 303 -4.30 10.36 1.98
N LYS A 304 -5.40 10.26 2.72
CA LYS A 304 -6.71 9.91 2.20
C LYS A 304 -7.58 11.16 2.14
N ILE A 305 -8.24 11.36 1.02
CA ILE A 305 -9.25 12.39 0.85
C ILE A 305 -10.50 11.93 1.59
N ASP A 306 -10.96 12.73 2.54
CA ASP A 306 -12.30 12.64 3.09
C ASP A 306 -13.24 13.41 2.17
N GLU A 307 -14.07 12.70 1.41
CA GLU A 307 -14.99 13.28 0.43
C GLU A 307 -16.06 14.16 1.10
N LYS A 308 -16.44 13.85 2.34
CA LYS A 308 -17.53 14.54 3.05
C LYS A 308 -17.07 15.91 3.53
N ASP A 309 -15.88 15.96 4.13
CA ASP A 309 -15.36 17.18 4.75
C ASP A 309 -14.34 17.91 3.87
N GLN A 310 -14.01 17.35 2.69
CA GLN A 310 -12.97 17.84 1.78
C GLN A 310 -11.62 18.05 2.50
N ARG A 311 -11.31 17.14 3.43
CA ARG A 311 -10.10 17.16 4.27
C ARG A 311 -9.15 16.04 3.88
N LEU A 312 -7.88 16.19 4.26
CA LEU A 312 -6.88 15.16 4.08
C LEU A 312 -6.55 14.52 5.42
N MET A 313 -6.74 13.21 5.52
CA MET A 313 -6.31 12.43 6.68
C MET A 313 -4.95 11.80 6.40
N LEU A 314 -3.98 12.01 7.29
CA LEU A 314 -2.68 11.36 7.19
C LEU A 314 -2.86 9.86 7.44
N ALA A 315 -2.56 9.05 6.41
CA ALA A 315 -2.79 7.61 6.42
C ALA A 315 -1.50 6.79 6.55
N GLY A 316 -0.33 7.40 6.34
CA GLY A 316 0.95 6.72 6.51
C GLY A 316 2.15 7.61 6.23
N ARG A 317 3.32 7.15 6.65
CA ARG A 317 4.62 7.81 6.42
C ARG A 317 5.72 6.78 6.14
N GLY A 318 6.47 7.00 5.06
CA GLY A 318 7.76 6.37 4.78
C GLY A 318 8.85 7.44 4.67
N PHE A 319 10.12 7.04 4.65
CA PHE A 319 11.23 8.01 4.54
C PHE A 319 12.20 7.61 3.44
N PHE A 320 12.80 8.60 2.79
CA PHE A 320 13.96 8.37 1.93
C PHE A 320 15.23 8.36 2.76
N PHE A 321 15.51 9.50 3.40
CA PHE A 321 16.74 9.71 4.14
C PHE A 321 16.46 10.34 5.49
N ARG A 322 17.38 10.11 6.43
CA ARG A 322 17.37 10.68 7.76
C ARG A 322 18.79 11.02 8.18
N GLY A 323 18.91 11.98 9.08
CA GLY A 323 20.19 12.32 9.68
C GLY A 323 20.02 13.17 10.92
N ILE A 324 21.14 13.68 11.44
CA ILE A 324 21.18 14.53 12.62
C ILE A 324 22.09 15.72 12.32
N LEU A 325 21.55 16.92 12.48
CA LEU A 325 22.22 18.20 12.29
C LEU A 325 22.75 18.72 13.62
N THR A 326 23.75 19.59 13.54
CA THR A 326 24.06 20.57 14.58
C THR A 326 23.09 21.75 14.54
N LYS A 327 23.11 22.59 15.58
CA LYS A 327 22.22 23.76 15.72
C LYS A 327 22.32 24.78 14.58
N THR A 328 23.46 24.85 13.90
CA THR A 328 23.73 25.83 12.83
C THR A 328 23.61 25.23 11.43
N GLU A 329 23.54 23.90 11.32
CA GLU A 329 23.38 23.22 10.05
C GLU A 329 21.92 23.28 9.58
N LYS A 330 21.73 23.32 8.26
CA LYS A 330 20.41 23.23 7.64
C LYS A 330 20.20 21.82 7.07
N PRO A 331 18.94 21.35 6.95
CA PRO A 331 18.65 20.12 6.23
C PRO A 331 19.19 20.16 4.79
N PRO A 332 19.47 19.00 4.17
CA PRO A 332 19.89 18.93 2.78
C PRO A 332 18.91 19.63 1.84
N ALA A 333 19.45 20.26 0.79
CA ALA A 333 18.63 20.86 -0.26
C ALA A 333 17.90 19.76 -1.03
N VAL A 334 16.62 19.98 -1.37
CA VAL A 334 15.82 19.01 -2.13
C VAL A 334 15.48 19.56 -3.50
N GLU A 335 15.73 18.75 -4.53
CA GLU A 335 15.36 19.05 -5.91
C GLU A 335 14.52 17.92 -6.51
N PHE A 336 13.67 18.25 -7.47
CA PHE A 336 12.79 17.30 -8.13
C PHE A 336 13.21 17.05 -9.57
N THR A 337 13.09 15.81 -10.03
CA THR A 337 13.42 15.44 -11.41
C THR A 337 12.54 14.31 -11.94
N GLU A 338 12.22 14.37 -13.23
CA GLU A 338 11.55 13.27 -13.93
C GLU A 338 12.51 12.10 -14.23
N LYS A 339 13.83 12.30 -14.11
CA LYS A 339 14.83 11.25 -14.36
C LYS A 339 14.76 10.09 -13.36
N LEU A 340 14.21 10.35 -12.18
CA LEU A 340 13.97 9.36 -11.12
C LEU A 340 12.49 8.97 -11.00
N TRP A 341 11.64 9.48 -11.90
CA TRP A 341 10.20 9.23 -11.93
C TRP A 341 9.82 8.48 -13.22
N SER A 342 9.35 7.25 -13.21
CA SER A 342 9.07 6.30 -12.13
C SER A 342 9.63 4.92 -12.51
N LEU A 343 9.41 3.88 -11.70
CA LEU A 343 9.77 2.50 -12.08
C LEU A 343 8.84 1.97 -13.18
N ASN A 344 9.41 1.58 -14.31
CA ASN A 344 8.70 1.05 -15.46
C ASN A 344 9.28 -0.31 -15.85
N LYS A 345 8.42 -1.25 -16.28
CA LYS A 345 8.86 -2.53 -16.85
C LYS A 345 8.73 -2.46 -18.37
N GLU A 346 9.86 -2.59 -19.08
CA GLU A 346 9.91 -2.65 -20.54
C GLU A 346 10.49 -4.00 -20.97
N GLY A 347 9.64 -4.88 -21.50
CA GLY A 347 10.01 -6.27 -21.75
C GLY A 347 10.51 -6.95 -20.46
N ASN A 348 11.78 -7.38 -20.48
CA ASN A 348 12.44 -8.04 -19.34
C ASN A 348 13.29 -7.09 -18.49
N ALA A 349 13.29 -5.78 -18.76
CA ALA A 349 14.11 -4.81 -18.03
C ALA A 349 13.24 -3.88 -17.16
N TRP A 350 13.73 -3.60 -15.95
CA TRP A 350 13.20 -2.51 -15.14
C TRP A 350 13.99 -1.22 -15.40
N LEU A 351 13.29 -0.13 -15.68
CA LEU A 351 13.87 1.16 -16.00
C LEU A 351 13.27 2.24 -15.09
N VAL A 352 14.12 3.15 -14.62
CA VAL A 352 13.73 4.30 -13.80
C VAL A 352 13.89 5.58 -14.61
N GLY A 353 12.87 6.42 -14.55
CA GLY A 353 12.78 7.69 -15.27
C GLY A 353 11.70 7.67 -16.33
N ALA A 354 11.28 8.87 -16.75
CA ALA A 354 10.15 9.04 -17.67
C ALA A 354 10.37 8.22 -18.95
N ALA A 355 9.36 7.44 -19.34
CA ALA A 355 9.36 6.79 -20.65
C ALA A 355 9.46 7.87 -21.74
N ALA A 356 10.19 7.58 -22.81
CA ALA A 356 10.11 8.44 -23.99
C ALA A 356 8.64 8.52 -24.43
N PRO A 357 8.12 9.70 -24.81
CA PRO A 357 6.79 9.76 -25.40
C PRO A 357 6.77 8.78 -26.59
N PRO A 358 5.66 8.05 -26.81
CA PRO A 358 5.54 7.19 -27.97
C PRO A 358 5.88 8.01 -29.21
N ALA A 359 6.71 7.45 -30.10
CA ALA A 359 7.02 8.09 -31.37
C ALA A 359 5.67 8.47 -32.02
N ALA A 360 5.51 9.73 -32.40
CA ALA A 360 4.33 10.16 -33.10
C ALA A 360 4.16 9.26 -34.32
N THR A 361 3.05 8.52 -34.37
CA THR A 361 2.69 7.75 -35.55
C THR A 361 2.62 8.73 -36.71
N PRO A 362 3.36 8.50 -37.81
CA PRO A 362 3.45 9.45 -38.92
C PRO A 362 2.09 9.74 -39.57
#